data_AF-A0A318BD06-F1
#
_entry.id   AF-A0A318BD06-F1
#
_cell.length_a   1.000
_cell.length_b   1.000
_cell.length_c   1.000
_cell.angle_alpha   90.00
_cell.angle_beta   90.00
_cell.angle_gamma   90.00
#
_symmetry.space_group_name_H-M   'P 1'
#
loop_
_entity.id
_entity.type
_entity.pdbx_description
1 polymer ?
#
loop_
_entity_poly.entity_id
_entity_poly.type
_entity_poly.pdbx_seq_one_letter_code
_entity_poly.pdbx_strand_id
1 'polypeptide(L)'
;MAETPDEAVRFTGADLIKLFAATYLPLCERLEASGVIDRARLADVMSLYVRPGEDSPSAATVEALQIVLRRARVAADARGRPALRLIPGGRG
;
A
#
# COMPACT_ATOMS: atom_id res chain seq x y z
N MET A 1 36.93 -28.17 -0.06
CA MET A 1 36.00 -27.22 -0.71
C MET A 1 35.17 -26.60 0.39
N ALA A 2 35.42 -25.34 0.73
CA ALA A 2 34.61 -24.62 1.68
C ALA A 2 33.35 -24.17 0.96
N GLU A 3 32.20 -24.71 1.37
CA GLU A 3 30.88 -24.22 1.01
C GLU A 3 30.76 -22.82 1.61
N THR A 4 30.84 -21.79 0.76
CA THR A 4 30.60 -20.40 1.17
C THR A 4 29.20 -20.36 1.76
N PRO A 5 29.00 -19.90 3.02
CA PRO A 5 27.66 -19.84 3.57
C PRO A 5 26.83 -18.97 2.64
N ASP A 6 25.76 -19.58 2.12
CA ASP A 6 24.68 -18.94 1.37
C ASP A 6 24.45 -17.56 1.97
N GLU A 7 24.66 -16.51 1.17
CA GLU A 7 24.44 -15.13 1.59
C GLU A 7 22.94 -15.01 1.84
N ALA A 8 22.52 -15.38 3.05
CA ALA A 8 21.13 -15.50 3.43
C ALA A 8 20.46 -14.19 3.08
N VAL A 9 19.65 -14.21 2.03
CA VAL A 9 18.93 -13.05 1.52
C VAL A 9 18.26 -12.41 2.72
N ARG A 10 18.76 -11.25 3.15
CA ARG A 10 18.27 -10.59 4.36
C ARG A 10 16.89 -10.08 4.04
N PHE A 11 15.90 -10.86 4.42
CA PHE A 11 14.50 -10.50 4.28
C PHE A 11 14.21 -9.36 5.27
N THR A 12 13.94 -8.18 4.72
CA THR A 12 13.73 -6.97 5.53
C THR A 12 12.26 -6.77 5.83
N GLY A 13 11.97 -5.91 6.82
CA GLY A 13 10.60 -5.45 7.06
C GLY A 13 9.97 -4.85 5.79
N ALA A 14 10.74 -4.12 4.97
CA ALA A 14 10.25 -3.57 3.71
C ALA A 14 9.81 -4.65 2.70
N ASP A 15 10.43 -5.83 2.72
CA ASP A 15 10.07 -6.94 1.83
C ASP A 15 8.79 -7.63 2.29
N LEU A 16 8.53 -7.69 3.60
CA LEU A 16 7.21 -8.05 4.13
C LEU A 16 6.13 -7.09 3.63
N ILE A 17 6.37 -5.78 3.71
CA ILE A 17 5.40 -4.77 3.23
C ILE A 17 5.11 -4.96 1.73
N LYS A 18 6.14 -5.18 0.91
CA LYS A 18 5.99 -5.44 -0.52
C LYS A 18 5.18 -6.71 -0.78
N LEU A 19 5.45 -7.78 -0.04
CA LEU A 19 4.71 -9.04 -0.15
C LEU A 19 3.23 -8.85 0.22
N PHE A 20 2.94 -8.21 1.36
CA PHE A 20 1.57 -7.90 1.77
C PHE A 20 0.84 -7.05 0.72
N ALA A 21 1.50 -6.03 0.18
CA ALA A 21 0.93 -5.22 -0.89
C ALA A 21 0.63 -6.05 -2.15
N ALA A 22 1.56 -6.92 -2.56
CA ALA A 22 1.37 -7.78 -3.73
C ALA A 22 0.19 -8.76 -3.55
N THR A 23 0.02 -9.30 -2.34
CA THR A 23 -1.01 -10.31 -2.06
C THR A 23 -2.40 -9.71 -1.83
N TYR A 24 -2.50 -8.67 -1.01
CA TYR A 24 -3.80 -8.20 -0.50
C TYR A 24 -4.34 -6.98 -1.22
N LEU A 25 -3.47 -6.15 -1.82
CA LEU A 25 -3.92 -4.93 -2.47
C LEU A 25 -4.88 -5.17 -3.64
N PRO A 26 -4.66 -6.18 -4.52
CA PRO A 26 -5.61 -6.47 -5.60
C PRO A 26 -7.00 -6.85 -5.08
N LEU A 27 -7.07 -7.56 -3.94
CA LEU A 27 -8.34 -7.89 -3.31
C LEU A 27 -9.02 -6.64 -2.74
N CYS A 28 -8.27 -5.80 -2.02
CA CYS A 28 -8.80 -4.56 -1.47
C CYS A 28 -9.31 -3.61 -2.57
N GLU A 29 -8.63 -3.53 -3.71
CA GLU A 29 -9.07 -2.75 -4.87
C GLU A 29 -10.41 -3.25 -5.43
N ARG A 30 -10.56 -4.57 -5.58
CA ARG A 30 -11.82 -5.17 -6.06
C ARG A 30 -12.98 -4.93 -5.09
N LEU A 31 -12.73 -5.07 -3.78
CA LEU A 31 -13.74 -4.85 -2.75
C LEU A 31 -14.14 -3.38 -2.63
N GLU A 32 -13.22 -2.45 -2.83
CA GLU A 32 -13.53 -1.02 -2.87
C GLU A 32 -14.31 -0.65 -4.13
N ALA A 33 -13.93 -1.18 -5.30
CA ALA A 33 -14.66 -0.97 -6.54
C ALA A 33 -16.11 -1.49 -6.48
N SER A 34 -16.37 -2.54 -5.69
CA SER A 34 -17.72 -3.04 -5.42
C SER A 34 -18.43 -2.33 -4.26
N GLY A 35 -17.82 -1.32 -3.65
CA GLY A 35 -18.38 -0.55 -2.53
C GLY A 35 -18.46 -1.31 -1.20
N VAL A 36 -17.77 -2.44 -1.07
CA VAL A 36 -17.81 -3.27 0.15
C VAL A 36 -16.93 -2.67 1.25
N ILE A 37 -15.79 -2.09 0.87
CA ILE A 37 -14.88 -1.43 1.80
C ILE A 37 -14.54 -0.03 1.31
N ASP A 38 -14.18 0.84 2.25
CA ASP A 38 -13.43 2.07 2.01
C ASP A 38 -12.02 1.84 2.54
N ARG A 39 -11.01 1.85 1.67
CA ARG A 39 -9.63 1.53 2.07
C ARG A 39 -9.02 2.59 3.00
N ALA A 40 -9.41 3.85 2.86
CA ALA A 40 -8.94 4.91 3.74
C ALA A 40 -9.53 4.75 5.14
N ARG A 41 -10.84 4.52 5.21
CA ARG A 41 -11.53 4.25 6.48
C ARG A 41 -11.02 2.97 7.13
N LEU A 42 -10.74 1.93 6.36
CA LEU A 42 -10.13 0.70 6.86
C LEU A 42 -8.77 0.98 7.48
N ALA A 43 -7.91 1.74 6.79
CA ALA A 43 -6.61 2.14 7.34
C ALA A 43 -6.75 2.96 8.64
N ASP A 44 -7.72 3.86 8.75
CA ASP A 44 -7.98 4.60 9.99
C ASP A 44 -8.43 3.69 11.13
N VAL A 45 -9.37 2.76 10.87
CA VAL A 45 -9.85 1.81 11.89
C VAL A 45 -8.73 0.88 12.36
N MET A 46 -7.76 0.55 11.49
CA MET A 46 -6.65 -0.32 11.87
C MET A 46 -5.79 0.24 13.01
N SER A 47 -5.73 1.56 13.21
CA SER A 47 -4.97 2.14 14.33
C SER A 47 -5.56 1.77 15.70
N LEU A 48 -6.83 1.33 15.75
CA LEU A 48 -7.48 0.90 16.98
C LEU A 48 -6.92 -0.44 17.51
N TYR A 49 -6.22 -1.21 16.66
CA TYR A 49 -5.59 -2.47 17.05
C TYR A 49 -4.21 -2.28 17.67
N VAL A 50 -3.70 -1.04 17.74
CA VAL A 50 -2.37 -0.72 18.25
C VAL A 50 -2.51 0.27 19.39
N ARG A 51 -1.89 -0.02 20.54
CA ARG A 51 -1.88 0.95 21.64
C ARG A 51 -0.97 2.13 21.29
N PRO A 52 -1.32 3.37 21.67
CA PRO A 52 -0.42 4.51 21.48
C PRO A 52 0.95 4.25 22.12
N GLY A 53 2.02 4.43 21.34
CA GLY A 53 3.40 4.19 21.81
C GLY A 53 3.82 2.71 21.87
N GLU A 54 3.01 1.79 21.35
CA GLU A 54 3.36 0.38 21.26
C GLU A 54 4.45 0.15 20.20
N ASP A 55 5.59 -0.38 20.63
CA ASP A 55 6.71 -0.77 19.77
C ASP A 55 6.79 -2.30 19.69
N SER A 56 5.83 -2.89 18.95
CA SER A 56 5.71 -4.34 18.76
C SER A 56 5.74 -4.70 17.27
N PRO A 57 6.15 -5.93 16.91
CA PRO A 57 6.06 -6.40 15.51
C PRO A 57 4.64 -6.30 14.92
N SER A 58 3.62 -6.46 15.75
CA SER A 58 2.21 -6.28 15.37
C SER A 58 1.89 -4.83 15.05
N ALA A 59 2.37 -3.88 15.86
CA ALA A 59 2.23 -2.45 15.60
C ALA A 59 2.89 -2.04 14.28
N ALA A 60 4.13 -2.50 14.04
CA ALA A 60 4.84 -2.25 12.78
C ALA A 60 4.11 -2.86 11.56
N THR A 61 3.47 -4.02 11.71
CA THR A 61 2.66 -4.64 10.66
C THR A 61 1.41 -3.83 10.34
N VAL A 62 0.74 -3.30 11.37
CA VAL A 62 -0.43 -2.43 11.19
C VAL A 62 -0.02 -1.14 10.47
N GLU A 63 1.06 -0.50 10.90
CA GLU A 63 1.59 0.71 10.25
C GLU A 63 1.91 0.45 8.77
N ALA A 64 2.59 -0.66 8.47
CA ALA A 64 2.86 -1.10 7.10
C ALA A 64 1.59 -1.24 6.24
N LEU A 65 0.56 -1.89 6.77
CA LEU A 65 -0.72 -2.09 6.07
C LEU A 65 -1.43 -0.75 5.83
N GLN A 66 -1.42 0.16 6.80
CA GLN A 66 -1.96 1.50 6.64
C GLN A 66 -1.25 2.28 5.53
N ILE A 67 0.08 2.19 5.45
CA ILE A 67 0.88 2.82 4.38
C ILE A 67 0.47 2.26 3.01
N VAL A 68 0.35 0.93 2.89
CA VAL A 68 -0.01 0.26 1.64
C VAL A 68 -1.40 0.69 1.17
N LEU A 69 -2.40 0.65 2.07
CA LEU A 69 -3.78 1.02 1.75
C LEU A 69 -3.90 2.48 1.31
N ARG A 70 -3.16 3.40 1.96
CA ARG A 70 -3.17 4.84 1.60
C ARG A 70 -2.43 5.14 0.29
N ARG A 71 -1.27 4.52 0.03
CA ARG A 71 -0.50 4.76 -1.20
C ARG A 71 -1.23 4.28 -2.46
N ALA A 72 -1.95 3.18 -2.35
CA ALA A 72 -2.72 2.64 -3.48
C ALA A 72 -3.84 3.57 -3.94
N ARG A 73 -4.48 4.29 -3.00
CA ARG A 73 -5.46 5.34 -3.31
C ARG A 73 -4.84 6.46 -4.14
N VAL A 74 -3.68 6.98 -3.74
CA VAL A 74 -2.96 8.03 -4.47
C VAL A 74 -2.62 7.59 -5.90
N ALA A 75 -2.16 6.34 -6.07
CA ALA A 75 -1.88 5.79 -7.39
C ALA A 75 -3.15 5.57 -8.25
N ALA A 76 -4.28 5.21 -7.64
CA ALA A 76 -5.56 5.09 -8.33
C ALA A 76 -6.10 6.46 -8.77
N ASP A 77 -6.02 7.47 -7.89
CA ASP A 77 -6.44 8.85 -8.20
C ASP A 77 -5.59 9.47 -9.31
N ALA A 78 -4.28 9.18 -9.32
CA ALA A 78 -3.38 9.60 -10.39
C ALA A 78 -3.71 8.92 -11.73
N ARG A 79 -4.17 7.67 -11.74
CA ARG A 79 -4.60 6.95 -12.95
C ARG A 79 -5.99 7.36 -13.45
N GLY A 80 -6.87 7.79 -12.55
CA GLY A 80 -8.23 8.25 -12.87
C GLY A 80 -8.33 9.71 -13.33
N ARG A 81 -7.26 10.51 -13.14
CA ARG A 81 -7.19 11.87 -13.68
C ARG A 81 -6.51 11.83 -15.06
N PRO A 82 -7.26 11.90 -16.17
CA PRO A 82 -6.62 12.26 -17.44
C PRO A 82 -5.97 13.63 -17.22
N ALA A 83 -4.68 13.75 -17.50
CA ALA A 83 -4.03 15.04 -17.62
C ALA A 83 -4.69 15.77 -18.79
N LEU A 84 -5.79 16.48 -18.53
CA LEU A 84 -6.42 17.40 -19.46
C LEU A 84 -5.43 18.53 -19.71
N ARG A 85 -4.50 18.29 -20.64
CA ARG A 85 -3.82 19.37 -21.32
C ARG A 85 -4.89 19.99 -22.23
N LEU A 86 -5.47 21.09 -21.79
CA LEU A 86 -6.13 22.05 -22.66
C LEU A 86 -5.11 22.41 -23.76
N ILE A 87 -5.26 21.81 -24.94
CA ILE A 87 -4.62 22.31 -26.14
C ILE A 87 -5.44 23.55 -26.52
N PRO A 88 -4.91 24.77 -26.43
CA PRO A 88 -5.62 25.93 -26.91
C PRO A 88 -5.70 25.81 -28.43
N GLY A 89 -6.88 25.45 -28.93
CA GLY A 89 -7.17 25.43 -30.36
C GLY A 89 -7.43 26.85 -30.88
N GLY A 90 -6.78 27.17 -32.00
CA GLY A 90 -7.38 27.95 -33.08
C GLY A 90 -7.04 29.43 -33.18
N ARG A 91 -6.36 29.80 -34.28
CA ARG A 91 -6.78 30.77 -35.32
C ARG A 91 -6.19 30.23 -36.63
N GLY A 92 -6.94 30.01 -37.71
CA GLY A 92 -7.94 30.91 -38.27
C GLY A 92 -7.22 31.80 -39.26
#